data_AF-A0A939GP09-F1
#
_entry.id   AF-A0A939GP09-F1
#
_cell.length_a   1.000
_cell.length_b   1.000
_cell.length_c   1.000
_cell.angle_alpha   90.00
_cell.angle_beta   90.00
_cell.angle_gamma   90.00
#
_symmetry.space_group_name_H-M   'P 1'
#
loop_
_entity.id
_entity.type
_entity.pdbx_description
1 polymer ?
#
loop_
_entity_poly.entity_id
_entity_poly.type
_entity_poly.pdbx_seq_one_letter_code
_entity_poly.pdbx_strand_id
1 'polypeptide(L)'
;MRVPVISVDNTPLMPTKPSRARRWIKCGKAIGKFDKLGIFYVQLLAESSNTETQEIVLGLDPGKLFSGIAVQSKKFTLQMLHLVLPFKTVKDRMDQRSMMRRNRRGRRINRKLSFNKRNHRQARFDNRRGSKLPPSIRANKDLEYRVISLLLQLYPIKTVVIEEVEARGNKGFSPVMVGQRYQISRLSKLTNVVLKKGWETSNLRKYLGLHKEKSDKSLQIPETHAVDAVALASSEFVKYQTWEGAKNHGASWIGGVDITESQFTIVRRPPISRRQLHLMTFSEGGNRRKYGGTTTRHGFRKGDFVEATQGSKTFFGWVSGDTEKAVSVSDANWKRLGQCTVKKVKLILRSTSLIITAVKTARVASLSALK
;
A
#
# COMPACT_ATOMS: atom_id res chain seq x y z
N MET A 1 0.44 20.96 7.76
CA MET A 1 0.83 19.65 8.35
C MET A 1 0.40 19.51 9.81
N ARG A 2 -0.06 18.32 10.19
CA ARG A 2 -0.45 17.93 11.56
C ARG A 2 0.34 16.69 11.98
N VAL A 3 0.62 16.56 13.26
CA VAL A 3 1.36 15.41 13.83
C VAL A 3 0.37 14.49 14.55
N PRO A 4 0.29 13.20 14.20
CA PRO A 4 -0.52 12.23 14.93
C PRO A 4 -0.10 12.16 16.41
N VAL A 5 -1.07 11.93 17.28
CA VAL A 5 -0.87 11.87 18.73
C VAL A 5 -1.47 10.56 19.21
N ILE A 6 -0.71 9.82 20.01
CA ILE A 6 -1.14 8.58 20.64
C ILE A 6 -1.14 8.77 22.15
N SER A 7 -2.22 8.35 22.81
CA SER A 7 -2.36 8.34 24.27
C SER A 7 -1.46 7.29 24.90
N VAL A 8 -1.25 7.36 26.22
CA VAL A 8 -0.48 6.37 27.00
C VAL A 8 -0.95 4.93 26.72
N ASP A 9 -2.26 4.72 26.54
CA ASP A 9 -2.88 3.42 26.30
C ASP A 9 -2.83 2.94 24.83
N ASN A 10 -2.03 3.60 23.99
CA ASN A 10 -1.94 3.35 22.55
C ASN A 10 -3.23 3.64 21.77
N THR A 11 -4.10 4.51 22.28
CA THR A 11 -5.30 4.97 21.56
C THR A 11 -4.98 6.23 20.74
N PRO A 12 -5.42 6.31 19.47
CA PRO A 12 -5.15 7.47 18.65
C PRO A 12 -6.01 8.67 19.10
N LEU A 13 -5.36 9.81 19.28
CA LEU A 13 -5.97 11.09 19.66
C LEU A 13 -5.95 12.07 18.48
N MET A 14 -6.58 13.24 18.67
CA MET A 14 -6.59 14.27 17.64
C MET A 14 -5.17 14.75 17.27
N PRO A 15 -4.83 14.80 15.96
CA PRO A 15 -3.54 15.31 15.50
C PRO A 15 -3.29 16.76 15.92
N THR A 16 -2.06 17.05 16.32
CA THR A 16 -1.66 18.37 16.87
C THR A 16 -0.79 19.18 15.90
N LYS A 17 -0.50 20.43 16.26
CA LYS A 17 0.45 21.27 15.51
C LYS A 17 1.89 20.77 15.76
N PRO A 18 2.79 20.79 14.76
CA PRO A 18 4.20 20.43 14.96
C PRO A 18 4.90 21.23 16.08
N SER A 19 4.57 22.53 16.23
CA SER A 19 5.12 23.38 17.29
C SER A 19 4.74 22.91 18.70
N ARG A 20 3.51 22.40 18.87
CA ARG A 20 3.02 21.83 20.13
C ARG A 20 3.67 20.48 20.42
N ALA A 21 3.77 19.61 19.41
CA ALA A 21 4.48 18.33 19.52
C ALA A 21 5.94 18.52 19.95
N ARG A 22 6.67 19.47 19.34
CA ARG A 22 8.06 19.80 19.74
C ARG A 22 8.15 20.28 21.19
N ARG A 23 7.21 21.12 21.63
CA ARG A 23 7.17 21.62 23.02
C ARG A 23 6.95 20.48 24.01
N TRP A 24 6.04 19.56 23.71
CA TRP A 24 5.82 18.38 24.55
C TRP A 24 7.05 17.50 24.67
N ILE A 25 7.77 17.26 23.57
CA ILE A 25 9.02 16.50 23.61
C ILE A 25 10.08 17.23 24.43
N LYS A 26 10.27 18.54 24.21
CA LYS A 26 11.26 19.36 24.94
C LYS A 26 10.97 19.38 26.45
N CYS A 27 9.70 19.42 26.84
CA CYS A 27 9.27 19.40 28.24
C CYS A 27 9.12 17.98 28.83
N GLY A 28 9.53 16.92 28.13
CA GLY A 28 9.43 15.54 28.64
C GLY A 28 8.00 15.01 28.81
N LYS A 29 6.99 15.62 28.17
CA LYS A 29 5.58 15.19 28.24
C LYS A 29 5.21 14.14 27.19
N ALA A 30 6.03 14.00 26.15
CA ALA A 30 5.79 13.08 25.05
C ALA A 30 7.10 12.58 24.44
N ILE A 31 7.07 11.41 23.80
CA ILE A 31 8.20 10.83 23.07
C ILE A 31 7.85 10.81 21.57
N GLY A 32 8.77 11.32 20.74
CA GLY A 32 8.66 11.21 19.29
C GLY A 32 8.99 9.80 18.80
N LYS A 33 8.15 9.24 17.93
CA LYS A 33 8.31 7.90 17.37
C LYS A 33 7.98 7.90 15.87
N PHE A 34 8.42 6.87 15.17
CA PHE A 34 8.03 6.61 13.77
C PHE A 34 7.26 5.30 13.70
N ASP A 35 6.20 5.28 12.90
CA ASP A 35 5.42 4.08 12.66
C ASP A 35 6.05 3.23 11.54
N LYS A 36 5.40 2.12 11.16
CA LYS A 36 5.87 1.23 10.09
C LYS A 36 5.71 1.82 8.68
N LEU A 37 4.91 2.89 8.53
CA LEU A 37 4.77 3.69 7.31
C LEU A 37 5.77 4.86 7.26
N GLY A 38 6.63 5.02 8.25
CA GLY A 38 7.60 6.13 8.33
C GLY A 38 6.96 7.48 8.67
N ILE A 39 5.73 7.48 9.19
CA ILE A 39 5.02 8.66 9.67
C ILE A 39 5.50 8.96 11.09
N PHE A 40 5.95 10.19 11.31
CA PHE A 40 6.32 10.68 12.64
C PHE A 40 5.07 10.94 13.47
N TYR A 41 5.03 10.44 14.70
CA TYR A 41 3.98 10.71 15.67
C TYR A 41 4.56 10.97 17.05
N VAL A 42 3.75 11.53 17.95
CA VAL A 42 4.11 11.68 19.36
C VAL A 42 3.26 10.77 20.24
N GLN A 43 3.93 10.08 21.14
CA GLN A 43 3.33 9.26 22.20
C GLN A 43 3.32 10.09 23.49
N LEU A 44 2.15 10.36 24.06
CA LEU A 44 2.06 11.03 25.36
C LEU A 44 2.58 10.10 26.47
N LEU A 45 3.21 10.69 27.49
CA LEU A 45 3.69 9.99 28.69
C LEU A 45 2.78 10.17 29.90
N ALA A 46 1.83 11.09 29.81
CA ALA A 46 0.81 11.33 30.82
C ALA A 46 -0.56 11.35 30.15
N GLU A 47 -1.60 11.13 30.94
CA GLU A 47 -2.97 11.17 30.47
C GLU A 47 -3.30 12.51 29.81
N SER A 48 -4.05 12.44 28.72
CA SER A 48 -4.51 13.64 28.02
C SER A 48 -5.67 14.28 28.78
N SER A 49 -5.66 15.60 28.90
CA SER A 49 -6.75 16.35 29.52
C SER A 49 -8.10 16.26 28.77
N ASN A 50 -8.09 15.87 27.49
CA ASN A 50 -9.29 15.67 26.68
C ASN A 50 -8.99 14.60 25.59
N THR A 51 -9.94 13.69 25.38
CA THR A 51 -9.89 12.59 24.40
C THR A 51 -10.91 12.75 23.27
N GLU A 52 -11.69 13.83 23.25
CA GLU A 52 -12.68 14.12 22.22
C GLU A 52 -12.04 14.24 20.82
N THR A 53 -12.65 13.54 19.86
CA THR A 53 -12.17 13.50 18.48
C THR A 53 -13.18 14.11 17.53
N GLN A 54 -12.70 14.93 16.62
CA GLN A 54 -13.44 15.34 15.42
C GLN A 54 -13.43 14.21 14.41
N GLU A 55 -14.37 14.26 13.46
CA GLU A 55 -14.45 13.26 12.40
C GLU A 55 -13.22 13.32 11.48
N ILE A 56 -12.60 12.15 11.31
CA ILE A 56 -11.51 11.90 10.38
C ILE A 56 -11.94 10.74 9.49
N VAL A 57 -11.78 10.92 8.19
CA VAL A 57 -12.22 10.00 7.15
C VAL A 57 -11.01 9.57 6.33
N LEU A 58 -10.95 8.28 6.01
CA LEU A 58 -9.95 7.72 5.11
C LEU A 58 -10.59 7.44 3.76
N GLY A 59 -10.03 7.98 2.68
CA GLY A 59 -10.41 7.65 1.31
C GLY A 59 -9.46 6.61 0.73
N LEU A 60 -10.00 5.62 0.02
CA LEU A 60 -9.28 4.61 -0.72
C LEU A 60 -9.74 4.63 -2.18
N ASP A 61 -8.84 5.00 -3.08
CA ASP A 61 -8.98 4.84 -4.53
C ASP A 61 -8.25 3.54 -4.96
N PRO A 62 -8.95 2.40 -5.10
CA PRO A 62 -8.33 1.12 -5.41
C PRO A 62 -8.05 0.97 -6.91
N GLY A 63 -6.79 0.73 -7.28
CA GLY A 63 -6.43 0.41 -8.66
C GLY A 63 -5.82 -0.98 -8.85
N LYS A 64 -5.43 -1.24 -10.10
CA LYS A 64 -4.79 -2.52 -10.49
C LYS A 64 -3.30 -2.56 -10.16
N LEU A 65 -2.59 -1.49 -10.52
CA LEU A 65 -1.14 -1.35 -10.34
C LEU A 65 -0.80 -0.42 -9.18
N PHE A 66 -1.66 0.57 -8.93
CA PHE A 66 -1.47 1.57 -7.90
C PHE A 66 -2.79 1.80 -7.18
N SER A 67 -2.73 2.13 -5.89
CA SER A 67 -3.91 2.61 -5.13
C SER A 67 -3.56 3.91 -4.41
N GLY A 68 -4.51 4.83 -4.38
CA GLY A 68 -4.42 6.07 -3.61
C GLY A 68 -5.04 5.89 -2.24
N ILE A 69 -4.40 6.42 -1.20
CA ILE A 69 -5.00 6.53 0.13
C ILE A 69 -4.81 7.96 0.63
N ALA A 70 -5.84 8.53 1.24
CA ALA A 70 -5.75 9.81 1.91
C ALA A 70 -6.52 9.80 3.24
N VAL A 71 -6.01 10.54 4.21
CA VAL A 71 -6.66 10.77 5.51
C VAL A 71 -7.04 12.24 5.58
N GLN A 72 -8.32 12.54 5.75
CA GLN A 72 -8.89 13.88 5.67
C GLN A 72 -9.75 14.16 6.90
N SER A 73 -9.60 15.36 7.46
CA SER A 73 -10.60 15.95 8.37
C SER A 73 -11.28 17.13 7.69
N LYS A 74 -12.28 17.73 8.32
CA LYS A 74 -12.93 18.94 7.78
C LYS A 74 -11.95 20.07 7.45
N LYS A 75 -10.85 20.21 8.20
CA LYS A 75 -9.91 21.35 8.10
C LYS A 75 -8.51 21.01 7.57
N PHE A 76 -8.16 19.73 7.48
CA PHE A 76 -6.78 19.34 7.13
C PHE A 76 -6.73 18.03 6.35
N THR A 77 -5.91 18.02 5.30
CA THR A 77 -5.39 16.80 4.70
C THR A 77 -4.23 16.30 5.55
N LEU A 78 -4.43 15.17 6.24
CA LEU A 78 -3.55 14.68 7.29
C LEU A 78 -2.42 13.79 6.76
N GLN A 79 -2.72 12.95 5.77
CA GLN A 79 -1.75 12.09 5.12
C GLN A 79 -2.21 11.74 3.70
N MET A 80 -1.27 11.65 2.76
CA MET A 80 -1.48 11.07 1.43
C MET A 80 -0.51 9.92 1.20
N LEU A 81 -0.97 8.86 0.55
CA LEU A 81 -0.15 7.71 0.19
C LEU A 81 -0.45 7.23 -1.23
N HIS A 82 0.62 6.78 -1.90
CA HIS A 82 0.56 6.09 -3.18
C HIS A 82 1.13 4.68 -3.00
N LEU A 83 0.28 3.68 -3.15
CA LEU A 83 0.66 2.27 -2.98
C LEU A 83 1.06 1.70 -4.34
N VAL A 84 2.30 1.23 -4.48
CA VAL A 84 2.72 0.42 -5.64
C VAL A 84 2.37 -1.04 -5.36
N LEU A 85 1.35 -1.52 -6.07
CA LEU A 85 0.73 -2.81 -5.80
C LEU A 85 1.55 -3.96 -6.42
N PRO A 86 1.62 -5.13 -5.76
CA PRO A 86 2.43 -6.25 -6.22
C PRO A 86 1.79 -7.05 -7.37
N PHE A 87 0.71 -6.54 -8.00
CA PHE A 87 -0.10 -7.26 -8.98
C PHE A 87 0.72 -7.92 -10.08
N LYS A 88 1.53 -7.12 -10.81
CA LYS A 88 2.33 -7.58 -11.96
C LYS A 88 3.33 -8.65 -11.50
N THR A 89 4.10 -8.36 -10.45
CA THR A 89 5.09 -9.29 -9.90
C THR A 89 4.47 -10.60 -9.42
N VAL A 90 3.29 -10.56 -8.79
CA VAL A 90 2.60 -11.78 -8.34
C VAL A 90 2.05 -12.57 -9.52
N LYS A 91 1.48 -11.90 -10.52
CA LYS A 91 1.02 -12.54 -11.77
C LYS A 91 2.18 -13.27 -12.44
N ASP A 92 3.28 -12.57 -12.72
CA ASP A 92 4.45 -13.13 -13.40
C ASP A 92 5.01 -14.35 -12.64
N ARG A 93 5.05 -14.29 -11.31
CA ARG A 93 5.47 -15.41 -10.45
C ARG A 93 4.51 -16.59 -10.50
N MET A 94 3.19 -16.35 -10.61
CA MET A 94 2.21 -17.43 -10.76
C MET A 94 2.31 -18.08 -12.15
N ASP A 95 2.52 -17.29 -13.19
CA ASP A 95 2.71 -17.79 -14.56
C ASP A 95 3.99 -18.62 -14.67
N GLN A 96 5.11 -18.11 -14.15
CA GLN A 96 6.37 -18.85 -14.04
C GLN A 96 6.18 -20.16 -13.25
N ARG A 97 5.50 -20.12 -12.10
CA ARG A 97 5.22 -21.32 -11.30
C ARG A 97 4.37 -22.33 -12.08
N SER A 98 3.38 -21.86 -12.83
CA SER A 98 2.52 -22.71 -13.67
C SER A 98 3.33 -23.40 -14.77
N MET A 99 4.14 -22.63 -15.49
CA MET A 99 5.07 -23.11 -16.51
C MET A 99 6.04 -24.15 -15.94
N MET A 100 6.72 -23.86 -14.82
CA MET A 100 7.66 -24.77 -14.15
C MET A 100 7.00 -26.10 -13.79
N ARG A 101 5.76 -26.04 -13.26
CA ARG A 101 4.99 -27.24 -12.92
C ARG A 101 4.60 -28.05 -14.17
N ARG A 102 4.23 -27.37 -15.27
CA ARG A 102 3.90 -28.02 -16.55
C ARG A 102 5.12 -28.72 -17.13
N ASN A 103 6.28 -28.06 -17.20
CA ASN A 103 7.52 -28.63 -17.73
C ASN A 103 7.99 -29.83 -16.91
N ARG A 104 7.90 -29.76 -15.57
CA ARG A 104 8.22 -30.91 -14.70
C ARG A 104 7.31 -32.11 -14.96
N ARG A 105 6.00 -31.90 -15.11
CA ARG A 105 5.07 -32.99 -15.46
C ARG A 105 5.37 -33.53 -16.86
N GLY A 106 5.61 -32.65 -17.82
CA GLY A 106 5.92 -33.02 -19.20
C GLY A 106 7.16 -33.92 -19.33
N ARG A 107 8.20 -33.71 -18.51
CA ARG A 107 9.40 -34.56 -18.45
C ARG A 107 9.14 -35.98 -17.92
N ARG A 108 8.11 -36.18 -17.10
CA ARG A 108 7.72 -37.50 -16.58
C ARG A 108 6.84 -38.28 -17.54
N ILE A 109 6.30 -37.61 -18.56
CA ILE A 109 5.37 -38.21 -19.50
C ILE A 109 6.19 -38.73 -20.69
N ASN A 110 6.34 -40.05 -20.77
CA ASN A 110 6.80 -40.70 -21.99
C ASN A 110 5.68 -40.64 -23.04
N ARG A 111 5.82 -39.75 -24.03
CA ARG A 111 4.81 -39.55 -25.07
C ARG A 111 4.74 -40.69 -26.09
N LYS A 112 5.74 -41.58 -26.13
CA LYS A 112 5.75 -42.77 -26.99
C LYS A 112 4.76 -43.85 -26.52
N LEU A 113 4.39 -43.84 -25.23
CA LEU A 113 3.38 -44.75 -24.69
C LEU A 113 1.96 -44.24 -24.99
N SER A 114 1.02 -45.18 -25.15
CA SER A 114 -0.42 -44.88 -25.26
C SER A 114 -0.90 -44.09 -24.04
N PHE A 115 -1.91 -43.22 -24.21
CA PHE A 115 -2.34 -42.26 -23.19
C PHE A 115 -2.58 -42.92 -21.81
N ASN A 116 -3.25 -44.06 -21.80
CA ASN A 116 -3.59 -44.83 -20.59
C ASN A 116 -2.36 -45.37 -19.84
N LYS A 117 -1.22 -45.54 -20.53
CA LYS A 117 0.06 -46.00 -19.97
C LYS A 117 1.01 -44.84 -19.61
N ARG A 118 0.63 -43.58 -19.87
CA ARG A 118 1.46 -42.40 -19.55
C ARG A 118 1.38 -42.09 -18.05
N ASN A 119 2.51 -41.71 -17.46
CA ASN A 119 2.56 -41.17 -16.09
C ASN A 119 2.02 -39.73 -16.03
N HIS A 120 0.72 -39.57 -16.32
CA HIS A 120 0.00 -38.31 -16.25
C HIS A 120 -0.82 -38.28 -14.95
N ARG A 121 -0.90 -37.10 -14.32
CA ARG A 121 -1.70 -36.94 -13.11
C ARG A 121 -3.17 -36.74 -13.52
N GLN A 122 -4.08 -37.59 -13.04
CA GLN A 122 -5.52 -37.40 -13.22
C GLN A 122 -5.98 -36.02 -12.74
N ALA A 123 -6.98 -35.46 -13.42
CA ALA A 123 -7.60 -34.21 -13.03
C ALA A 123 -8.35 -34.41 -11.71
N ARG A 124 -7.94 -33.68 -10.65
CA ARG A 124 -8.62 -33.73 -9.35
C ARG A 124 -9.67 -32.62 -9.29
N PHE A 125 -10.88 -32.89 -9.78
CA PHE A 125 -11.99 -31.93 -9.79
C PHE A 125 -12.41 -31.52 -8.37
N ASP A 126 -12.31 -32.42 -7.40
CA ASP A 126 -12.67 -32.14 -6.00
C ASP A 126 -11.78 -31.07 -5.33
N ASN A 127 -10.54 -30.93 -5.79
CA ASN A 127 -9.64 -29.88 -5.30
C ASN A 127 -9.92 -28.48 -5.90
N ARG A 128 -10.84 -28.40 -6.87
CA ARG A 128 -11.29 -27.16 -7.51
C ARG A 128 -12.55 -26.57 -6.88
N ARG A 129 -13.00 -27.10 -5.73
CA ARG A 129 -14.13 -26.55 -4.97
C ARG A 129 -13.67 -25.28 -4.23
N GLY A 130 -14.25 -24.13 -4.57
CA GLY A 130 -14.10 -22.88 -3.83
C GLY A 130 -13.89 -21.63 -4.70
N SER A 131 -14.67 -20.59 -4.42
CA SER A 131 -14.51 -19.23 -4.94
C SER A 131 -13.24 -18.58 -4.38
N LYS A 132 -12.08 -18.98 -4.90
CA LYS A 132 -10.78 -18.50 -4.43
C LYS A 132 -10.44 -17.17 -5.08
N LEU A 133 -10.15 -16.16 -4.25
CA LEU A 133 -9.61 -14.89 -4.73
C LEU A 133 -8.26 -15.13 -5.42
N PRO A 134 -8.04 -14.64 -6.66
CA PRO A 134 -6.76 -14.80 -7.34
C PRO A 134 -5.60 -14.24 -6.50
N PRO A 135 -4.42 -14.91 -6.46
CA PRO A 135 -3.30 -14.49 -5.63
C PRO A 135 -2.83 -13.05 -5.86
N SER A 136 -2.90 -12.55 -7.09
CA SER A 136 -2.53 -11.16 -7.44
C SER A 136 -3.50 -10.14 -6.84
N ILE A 137 -4.81 -10.41 -6.92
CA ILE A 137 -5.84 -9.54 -6.34
C ILE A 137 -5.77 -9.58 -4.81
N ARG A 138 -5.64 -10.79 -4.23
CA ARG A 138 -5.44 -10.95 -2.79
C ARG A 138 -4.22 -10.18 -2.29
N ALA A 139 -3.10 -10.22 -3.02
CA ALA A 139 -1.89 -9.51 -2.62
C ALA A 139 -2.05 -7.99 -2.64
N ASN A 140 -2.83 -7.43 -3.57
CA ASN A 140 -3.18 -6.01 -3.56
C ASN A 140 -4.04 -5.66 -2.34
N LYS A 141 -5.12 -6.41 -2.10
CA LYS A 141 -6.04 -6.21 -0.97
C LYS A 141 -5.36 -6.37 0.38
N ASP A 142 -4.43 -7.33 0.51
CA ASP A 142 -3.62 -7.51 1.71
C ASP A 142 -2.61 -6.37 1.95
N LEU A 143 -2.17 -5.67 0.90
CA LEU A 143 -1.33 -4.47 1.06
C LEU A 143 -2.18 -3.27 1.50
N GLU A 144 -3.29 -3.01 0.81
CA GLU A 144 -4.26 -1.96 1.16
C GLU A 144 -4.72 -2.11 2.61
N TYR A 145 -5.23 -3.29 2.97
CA TYR A 145 -5.69 -3.60 4.33
C TYR A 145 -4.62 -3.30 5.37
N ARG A 146 -3.39 -3.75 5.12
CA ARG A 146 -2.28 -3.54 6.05
C ARG A 146 -1.96 -2.07 6.26
N VAL A 147 -1.94 -1.27 5.19
CA VAL A 147 -1.68 0.17 5.29
C VAL A 147 -2.80 0.86 6.05
N ILE A 148 -4.06 0.53 5.74
CA ILE A 148 -5.24 1.10 6.44
C ILE A 148 -5.21 0.75 7.93
N SER A 149 -4.89 -0.50 8.29
CA SER A 149 -4.77 -0.89 9.71
C SER A 149 -3.69 -0.10 10.45
N LEU A 150 -2.58 0.25 9.80
CA LEU A 150 -1.53 1.08 10.41
C LEU A 150 -1.99 2.53 10.57
N LEU A 151 -2.74 3.07 9.60
CA LEU A 151 -3.31 4.41 9.69
C LEU A 151 -4.39 4.51 10.78
N LEU A 152 -5.22 3.47 10.96
CA LEU A 152 -6.19 3.39 12.06
C LEU A 152 -5.53 3.36 13.44
N GLN A 153 -4.28 2.88 13.53
CA GLN A 153 -3.50 2.94 14.77
C GLN A 153 -2.90 4.34 15.01
N LEU A 154 -2.84 5.20 13.99
CA LEU A 154 -2.25 6.54 14.08
C LEU A 154 -3.27 7.66 14.23
N TYR A 155 -4.42 7.51 13.59
CA TYR A 155 -5.46 8.54 13.51
C TYR A 155 -6.79 7.97 14.02
N PRO A 156 -7.61 8.76 14.74
CA PRO A 156 -8.95 8.36 15.15
C PRO A 156 -9.93 8.42 13.96
N ILE A 157 -9.71 7.55 12.97
CA ILE A 157 -10.53 7.45 11.76
C ILE A 157 -11.85 6.77 12.11
N LYS A 158 -12.97 7.40 11.75
CA LYS A 158 -14.33 6.87 11.99
C LYS A 158 -14.93 6.17 10.77
N THR A 159 -14.56 6.60 9.57
CA THR A 159 -15.13 6.10 8.31
C THR A 159 -14.04 5.89 7.26
N VAL A 160 -14.13 4.77 6.54
CA VAL A 160 -13.34 4.49 5.35
C VAL A 160 -14.24 4.54 4.12
N VAL A 161 -13.99 5.47 3.22
CA VAL A 161 -14.69 5.62 1.94
C VAL A 161 -13.92 4.91 0.84
N ILE A 162 -14.57 4.02 0.10
CA ILE A 162 -13.95 3.24 -0.97
C ILE A 162 -14.69 3.50 -2.28
N GLU A 163 -13.96 3.73 -3.38
CA GLU A 163 -14.58 3.77 -4.70
C GLU A 163 -15.19 2.39 -5.05
N GLU A 164 -16.47 2.39 -5.41
CA GLU A 164 -17.18 1.19 -5.86
C GLU A 164 -16.67 0.77 -7.25
N VAL A 165 -16.33 -0.52 -7.39
CA VAL A 165 -15.83 -1.06 -8.65
C VAL A 165 -16.90 -1.93 -9.28
N GLU A 166 -17.53 -1.38 -10.31
CA GLU A 166 -18.50 -2.11 -11.12
C GLU A 166 -17.84 -2.60 -12.42
N ALA A 167 -17.74 -3.93 -12.59
CA ALA A 167 -17.19 -4.51 -13.79
C ALA A 167 -18.27 -4.63 -14.87
N ARG A 168 -18.04 -4.04 -16.05
CA ARG A 168 -18.91 -4.22 -17.22
C ARG A 168 -18.63 -5.59 -17.86
N GLY A 169 -19.57 -6.53 -17.81
CA GLY A 169 -19.44 -7.85 -18.45
C GLY A 169 -20.59 -8.83 -18.16
N ASN A 170 -20.69 -9.91 -18.95
CA ASN A 170 -21.76 -10.91 -18.87
C ASN A 170 -21.57 -11.92 -17.71
N LYS A 171 -22.65 -12.14 -16.93
CA LYS A 171 -23.02 -13.21 -15.95
C LYS A 171 -21.97 -13.81 -14.98
N GLY A 172 -20.67 -13.60 -15.16
CA GLY A 172 -19.62 -14.06 -14.25
C GLY A 172 -19.20 -12.98 -13.27
N PHE A 173 -19.05 -13.32 -11.99
CA PHE A 173 -18.47 -12.40 -11.01
C PHE A 173 -17.05 -12.00 -11.42
N SER A 174 -16.83 -10.70 -11.65
CA SER A 174 -15.47 -10.19 -11.88
C SER A 174 -14.60 -10.47 -10.65
N PRO A 175 -13.39 -11.04 -10.81
CA PRO A 175 -12.46 -11.23 -9.71
C PRO A 175 -12.15 -9.96 -8.92
N VAL A 176 -12.31 -8.79 -9.55
CA VAL A 176 -12.14 -7.48 -8.91
C VAL A 176 -13.28 -7.20 -7.93
N MET A 177 -14.53 -7.46 -8.32
CA MET A 177 -15.70 -7.33 -7.44
C MET A 177 -15.64 -8.30 -6.26
N VAL A 178 -15.21 -9.56 -6.50
CA VAL A 178 -14.96 -10.52 -5.42
C VAL A 178 -13.87 -10.01 -4.47
N GLY A 179 -12.81 -9.43 -5.02
CA GLY A 179 -11.76 -8.78 -4.24
C GLY A 179 -12.24 -7.58 -3.43
N GLN A 180 -13.14 -6.78 -3.97
CA GLN A 180 -13.75 -5.64 -3.26
C GLN A 180 -14.63 -6.11 -2.11
N ARG A 181 -15.52 -7.08 -2.32
CA ARG A 181 -16.33 -7.69 -1.24
C ARG A 181 -15.46 -8.29 -0.14
N TYR A 182 -14.39 -9.00 -0.53
CA TYR A 182 -13.39 -9.53 0.40
C TYR A 182 -12.72 -8.42 1.23
N GLN A 183 -12.41 -7.28 0.63
CA GLN A 183 -11.81 -6.16 1.34
C GLN A 183 -12.80 -5.48 2.30
N ILE A 184 -14.02 -5.19 1.83
CA ILE A 184 -15.09 -4.55 2.62
C ILE A 184 -15.37 -5.38 3.88
N SER A 185 -15.65 -6.67 3.74
CA SER A 185 -15.91 -7.57 4.88
C SER A 185 -14.83 -7.59 5.96
N ARG A 186 -13.58 -7.28 5.61
CA ARG A 186 -12.47 -7.17 6.56
C ARG A 186 -12.37 -5.79 7.19
N LEU A 187 -12.60 -4.74 6.40
CA LEU A 187 -12.52 -3.35 6.87
C LEU A 187 -13.72 -2.99 7.74
N SER A 188 -14.92 -3.48 7.45
CA SER A 188 -16.13 -3.29 8.25
C SER A 188 -16.01 -3.85 9.67
N LYS A 189 -15.04 -4.75 9.94
CA LYS A 189 -14.72 -5.23 11.29
C LYS A 189 -13.86 -4.25 12.09
N LEU A 190 -13.22 -3.29 11.42
CA LEU A 190 -12.33 -2.31 12.05
C LEU A 190 -13.01 -0.95 12.21
N THR A 191 -13.83 -0.53 11.24
CA THR A 191 -14.43 0.80 11.18
C THR A 191 -15.61 0.82 10.20
N ASN A 192 -16.42 1.88 10.23
CA ASN A 192 -17.48 2.08 9.23
C ASN A 192 -16.90 2.17 7.81
N VAL A 193 -17.57 1.56 6.83
CA VAL A 193 -17.15 1.56 5.42
C VAL A 193 -18.28 2.08 4.55
N VAL A 194 -17.99 3.11 3.77
CA VAL A 194 -18.92 3.73 2.82
C VAL A 194 -18.42 3.52 1.40
N LEU A 195 -19.33 3.25 0.47
CA LEU A 195 -19.03 3.11 -0.95
C LEU A 195 -19.46 4.37 -1.70
N LYS A 196 -18.64 4.80 -2.65
CA LYS A 196 -18.94 5.93 -3.54
C LYS A 196 -18.70 5.55 -4.99
N LYS A 197 -19.54 6.05 -5.88
CA LYS A 197 -19.39 5.78 -7.32
C LYS A 197 -18.28 6.66 -7.90
N GLY A 198 -17.58 6.17 -8.91
CA GLY A 198 -16.47 6.93 -9.53
C GLY A 198 -16.89 8.28 -10.13
N TRP A 199 -18.13 8.39 -10.63
CA TRP A 199 -18.64 9.66 -11.16
C TRP A 199 -18.90 10.71 -10.06
N GLU A 200 -19.36 10.29 -8.88
CA GLU A 200 -19.56 11.17 -7.72
C GLU A 200 -18.23 11.81 -7.31
N THR A 201 -17.20 10.96 -7.21
CA THR A 201 -15.82 11.38 -6.90
C THR A 201 -15.26 12.33 -7.94
N SER A 202 -15.50 12.06 -9.23
CA SER A 202 -15.04 12.94 -10.32
C SER A 202 -15.68 14.33 -10.26
N ASN A 203 -16.97 14.41 -9.93
CA ASN A 203 -17.67 15.69 -9.80
C ASN A 203 -17.16 16.48 -8.59
N LEU A 204 -17.01 15.82 -7.43
CA LEU A 204 -16.47 16.44 -6.23
C LEU A 204 -15.04 16.94 -6.43
N ARG A 205 -14.19 16.16 -7.11
CA ARG A 205 -12.81 16.56 -7.43
C ARG A 205 -12.76 17.86 -8.26
N LYS A 206 -13.68 18.02 -9.22
CA LYS A 206 -13.81 19.27 -10.00
C LYS A 206 -14.27 20.44 -9.13
N TYR A 207 -15.28 20.22 -8.28
CA TYR A 207 -15.77 21.24 -7.36
C TYR A 207 -14.68 21.74 -6.40
N LEU A 208 -13.88 20.82 -5.86
CA LEU A 208 -12.74 21.14 -4.99
C LEU A 208 -11.52 21.71 -5.74
N GLY A 209 -11.59 21.85 -7.07
CA GLY A 209 -10.52 22.41 -7.89
C GLY A 209 -9.25 21.56 -7.97
N LEU A 210 -9.34 20.26 -7.67
CA LEU A 210 -8.18 19.36 -7.56
C LEU A 210 -7.74 18.86 -8.94
N HIS A 211 -6.51 19.19 -9.32
CA HIS A 211 -5.92 18.70 -10.56
C HIS A 211 -5.67 17.19 -10.49
N LYS A 212 -6.02 16.49 -11.58
CA LYS A 212 -5.72 15.06 -11.74
C LYS A 212 -4.87 14.86 -12.98
N GLU A 213 -3.71 14.28 -12.78
CA GLU A 213 -2.85 13.82 -13.86
C GLU A 213 -3.48 12.60 -14.53
N LYS A 214 -3.73 12.70 -15.83
CA LYS A 214 -4.42 11.66 -16.61
C LYS A 214 -3.52 10.98 -17.64
N SER A 215 -2.43 11.64 -18.04
CA SER A 215 -1.55 11.19 -19.12
C SER A 215 -0.71 9.98 -18.68
N ASP A 216 0.06 10.13 -17.60
CA ASP A 216 0.91 9.08 -17.06
C ASP A 216 0.50 8.70 -15.63
N LYS A 217 -0.26 7.60 -15.52
CA LYS A 217 -0.71 7.03 -14.25
C LYS A 217 0.40 6.32 -13.46
N SER A 218 1.61 6.18 -14.03
CA SER A 218 2.75 5.58 -13.35
C SER A 218 3.55 6.58 -12.51
N LEU A 219 3.30 7.88 -12.69
CA LEU A 219 3.91 8.93 -11.90
C LEU A 219 3.54 8.77 -10.43
N GLN A 220 4.56 8.81 -9.58
CA GLN A 220 4.40 8.70 -8.13
C GLN A 220 4.29 10.10 -7.53
N ILE A 221 3.23 10.80 -7.90
CA ILE A 221 2.87 12.16 -7.44
C ILE A 221 1.44 12.18 -6.89
N PRO A 222 1.09 13.13 -5.99
CA PRO A 222 -0.25 13.22 -5.41
C PRO A 222 -1.40 13.24 -6.44
N GLU A 223 -1.19 13.92 -7.57
CA GLU A 223 -2.17 14.20 -8.61
C GLU A 223 -2.61 12.96 -9.42
N THR A 224 -1.98 11.80 -9.20
CA THR A 224 -2.36 10.56 -9.91
C THR A 224 -3.49 9.82 -9.21
N HIS A 225 -3.18 9.18 -8.09
CA HIS A 225 -4.10 8.31 -7.34
C HIS A 225 -4.50 8.89 -5.98
N ALA A 226 -3.59 9.61 -5.31
CA ALA A 226 -3.90 10.15 -3.99
C ALA A 226 -4.94 11.28 -4.04
N VAL A 227 -5.00 12.04 -5.13
CA VAL A 227 -6.01 13.09 -5.33
C VAL A 227 -7.44 12.55 -5.34
N ASP A 228 -7.68 11.40 -5.97
CA ASP A 228 -9.01 10.78 -5.96
C ASP A 228 -9.35 10.27 -4.56
N ALA A 229 -8.35 9.74 -3.83
CA ALA A 229 -8.53 9.38 -2.43
C ALA A 229 -8.84 10.58 -1.52
N VAL A 230 -8.24 11.76 -1.78
CA VAL A 230 -8.60 13.01 -1.08
C VAL A 230 -10.04 13.40 -1.39
N ALA A 231 -10.46 13.33 -2.66
CA ALA A 231 -11.83 13.62 -3.06
C ALA A 231 -12.83 12.64 -2.41
N LEU A 232 -12.52 11.33 -2.40
CA LEU A 232 -13.34 10.30 -1.74
C LEU A 232 -13.50 10.60 -0.24
N ALA A 233 -12.41 10.86 0.47
CA ALA A 233 -12.48 11.18 1.90
C ALA A 233 -13.27 12.48 2.15
N SER A 234 -13.16 13.46 1.25
CA SER A 234 -13.87 14.74 1.33
C SER A 234 -15.38 14.61 1.10
N SER A 235 -15.84 13.52 0.48
CA SER A 235 -17.26 13.31 0.16
C SER A 235 -18.16 13.11 1.39
N GLU A 236 -17.57 12.83 2.55
CA GLU A 236 -18.31 12.81 3.82
C GLU A 236 -18.53 14.21 4.38
N PHE A 237 -17.68 15.18 4.04
CA PHE A 237 -17.77 16.57 4.50
C PHE A 237 -18.48 17.52 3.52
N VAL A 238 -18.55 17.13 2.24
CA VAL A 238 -19.15 17.91 1.16
C VAL A 238 -20.06 17.01 0.33
N LYS A 239 -21.36 17.33 0.31
CA LYS A 239 -22.39 16.54 -0.38
C LYS A 239 -23.05 17.37 -1.47
N TYR A 240 -23.33 16.72 -2.60
CA TYR A 240 -24.17 17.29 -3.64
C TYR A 240 -25.62 17.03 -3.28
N GLN A 241 -26.42 18.08 -3.11
CA GLN A 241 -27.83 17.98 -2.78
C GLN A 241 -28.67 18.64 -3.86
N THR A 242 -29.63 17.89 -4.38
CA THR A 242 -30.68 18.38 -5.26
C THR A 242 -31.90 18.74 -4.43
N TRP A 243 -32.63 19.78 -4.80
CA TRP A 243 -33.95 20.07 -4.24
C TRP A 243 -34.94 20.28 -5.38
N GLU A 244 -36.16 19.79 -5.16
CA GLU A 244 -37.30 20.01 -6.04
C GLU A 244 -38.44 20.59 -5.19
N GLY A 245 -38.87 21.80 -5.55
CA GLY A 245 -40.08 22.44 -5.05
C GLY A 245 -41.06 22.65 -6.20
N ALA A 246 -42.31 23.00 -5.87
CA ALA A 246 -43.42 23.07 -6.82
C ALA A 246 -43.20 23.94 -8.08
N LYS A 247 -42.26 24.90 -8.03
CA LYS A 247 -41.88 25.75 -9.18
C LYS A 247 -40.36 25.92 -9.38
N ASN A 248 -39.53 25.39 -8.48
CA ASN A 248 -38.07 25.58 -8.51
C ASN A 248 -37.37 24.26 -8.24
N HIS A 249 -36.47 23.88 -9.12
CA HIS A 249 -35.53 22.78 -8.93
C HIS A 249 -34.10 23.33 -9.00
N GLY A 250 -33.20 22.74 -8.23
CA GLY A 250 -31.82 23.16 -8.23
C GLY A 250 -30.91 22.15 -7.56
N ALA A 251 -29.61 22.42 -7.62
CA ALA A 251 -28.62 21.58 -6.98
C ALA A 251 -27.44 22.42 -6.52
N SER A 252 -26.89 22.09 -5.36
CA SER A 252 -25.74 22.77 -4.80
C SER A 252 -24.89 21.82 -3.98
N TRP A 253 -23.63 22.21 -3.80
CA TRP A 253 -22.73 21.55 -2.87
C TRP A 253 -22.94 22.15 -1.48
N ILE A 254 -23.20 21.28 -0.51
CA ILE A 254 -23.43 21.64 0.88
C ILE A 254 -22.32 21.04 1.74
N GLY A 255 -21.90 21.79 2.76
CA GLY A 255 -20.78 21.44 3.62
C GLY A 255 -19.52 22.22 3.24
N GLY A 256 -18.37 21.78 3.75
CA GLY A 256 -17.11 22.47 3.50
C GLY A 256 -15.92 21.67 4.01
N VAL A 257 -14.84 21.73 3.25
CA VAL A 257 -13.59 21.03 3.55
C VAL A 257 -12.39 21.86 3.11
N ASP A 258 -11.34 21.90 3.93
CA ASP A 258 -10.08 22.54 3.57
C ASP A 258 -9.06 21.50 3.09
N ILE A 259 -8.52 21.72 1.89
CA ILE A 259 -7.44 20.89 1.33
C ILE A 259 -6.10 21.57 1.56
N THR A 260 -5.30 20.97 2.43
CA THR A 260 -4.03 21.53 2.92
C THR A 260 -2.83 20.70 2.47
N GLU A 261 -1.63 21.26 2.54
CA GLU A 261 -0.41 20.50 2.31
C GLU A 261 -0.23 19.38 3.35
N SER A 262 0.19 18.21 2.86
CA SER A 262 0.33 17.00 3.63
C SER A 262 1.55 16.20 3.24
N GLN A 263 1.97 15.27 4.09
CA GLN A 263 3.03 14.34 3.73
C GLN A 263 2.52 13.40 2.64
N PHE A 264 3.33 13.17 1.60
CA PHE A 264 3.04 12.21 0.54
C PHE A 264 4.02 11.04 0.61
N THR A 265 3.49 9.84 0.78
CA THR A 265 4.30 8.64 1.03
C THR A 265 4.06 7.57 -0.01
N ILE A 266 5.12 7.11 -0.65
CA ILE A 266 5.07 5.97 -1.56
C ILE A 266 5.32 4.70 -0.75
N VAL A 267 4.40 3.74 -0.85
CA VAL A 267 4.47 2.47 -0.13
C VAL A 267 4.51 1.32 -1.12
N ARG A 268 5.47 0.41 -0.96
CA ARG A 268 5.51 -0.82 -1.76
C ARG A 268 6.00 -2.01 -0.96
N ARG A 269 5.77 -3.22 -1.46
CA ARG A 269 6.37 -4.42 -0.88
C ARG A 269 7.77 -4.66 -1.47
N PRO A 270 8.75 -5.09 -0.66
CA PRO A 270 10.01 -5.56 -1.20
C PRO A 270 9.74 -6.77 -2.11
N PRO A 271 10.28 -6.80 -3.34
CA PRO A 271 10.11 -7.90 -4.28
C PRO A 271 10.95 -9.11 -3.86
N ILE A 272 10.57 -9.74 -2.76
CA ILE A 272 11.25 -10.93 -2.24
C ILE A 272 10.91 -12.14 -3.09
N SER A 273 11.93 -12.74 -3.70
CA SER A 273 11.82 -14.04 -4.34
C SER A 273 11.89 -15.15 -3.29
N ARG A 274 10.79 -15.91 -3.14
CA ARG A 274 10.77 -17.12 -2.30
C ARG A 274 11.58 -18.25 -2.95
N ARG A 275 12.02 -19.21 -2.13
CA ARG A 275 12.81 -20.35 -2.58
C ARG A 275 12.10 -21.09 -3.71
N GLN A 276 12.78 -21.24 -4.85
CA GLN A 276 12.31 -22.09 -5.93
C GLN A 276 12.93 -23.47 -5.69
N LEU A 277 12.10 -24.48 -5.38
CA LEU A 277 12.55 -25.83 -5.04
C LEU A 277 13.37 -26.48 -6.17
N HIS A 278 13.16 -26.04 -7.41
CA HIS A 278 13.85 -26.52 -8.59
C HIS A 278 14.13 -25.34 -9.51
N LEU A 279 15.34 -24.80 -9.45
CA LEU A 279 15.79 -23.97 -10.56
C LEU A 279 15.82 -24.84 -11.84
N MET A 280 15.47 -24.25 -12.99
CA MET A 280 15.08 -24.99 -14.20
C MET A 280 16.15 -26.00 -14.67
N THR A 281 17.42 -25.65 -14.46
CA THR A 281 18.59 -26.40 -14.90
C THR A 281 19.39 -26.83 -13.68
N PHE A 282 19.71 -28.11 -13.57
CA PHE A 282 20.70 -28.61 -12.62
C PHE A 282 22.09 -28.31 -13.18
N SER A 283 23.05 -28.00 -12.30
CA SER A 283 24.46 -28.02 -12.67
C SER A 283 24.91 -29.48 -12.83
N GLU A 284 26.11 -29.67 -13.38
CA GLU A 284 26.78 -30.97 -13.43
C GLU A 284 26.72 -31.69 -12.06
N GLY A 285 26.50 -33.00 -12.08
CA GLY A 285 26.23 -33.81 -10.88
C GLY A 285 24.81 -33.71 -10.32
N GLY A 286 23.86 -33.07 -11.02
CA GLY A 286 22.45 -33.00 -10.58
C GLY A 286 22.17 -31.97 -9.48
N ASN A 287 23.20 -31.20 -9.10
CA ASN A 287 23.14 -30.18 -8.07
C ASN A 287 22.27 -28.99 -8.51
N ARG A 288 21.58 -28.36 -7.55
CA ARG A 288 20.70 -27.22 -7.84
C ARG A 288 21.05 -26.04 -6.95
N ARG A 289 21.27 -24.87 -7.57
CA ARG A 289 21.58 -23.65 -6.83
C ARG A 289 20.47 -23.29 -5.85
N LYS A 290 20.86 -22.89 -4.64
CA LYS A 290 19.95 -22.25 -3.68
C LYS A 290 19.56 -20.88 -4.25
N TYR A 291 18.27 -20.66 -4.50
CA TYR A 291 17.76 -19.38 -5.00
C TYR A 291 16.64 -18.85 -4.12
N GLY A 292 16.62 -17.54 -3.90
CA GLY A 292 15.62 -16.88 -3.08
C GLY A 292 15.83 -17.07 -1.57
N GLY A 293 14.88 -16.57 -0.79
CA GLY A 293 14.96 -16.50 0.67
C GLY A 293 14.63 -15.11 1.20
N THR A 294 14.13 -15.05 2.43
CA THR A 294 13.80 -13.80 3.15
C THR A 294 14.96 -13.29 3.98
N THR A 295 15.90 -14.16 4.34
CA THR A 295 17.08 -13.83 5.15
C THR A 295 18.33 -14.18 4.34
N THR A 296 19.30 -13.27 4.35
CA THR A 296 20.63 -13.44 3.78
C THR A 296 21.45 -14.43 4.63
N ARG A 297 22.57 -14.92 4.09
CA ARG A 297 23.55 -15.72 4.86
C ARG A 297 24.14 -14.97 6.05
N HIS A 298 24.07 -13.65 6.05
CA HIS A 298 24.73 -12.74 6.98
C HIS A 298 23.79 -12.20 8.07
N GLY A 299 22.63 -12.82 8.28
CA GLY A 299 21.67 -12.41 9.33
C GLY A 299 20.81 -11.18 9.02
N PHE A 300 21.02 -10.51 7.88
CA PHE A 300 20.13 -9.46 7.39
C PHE A 300 18.90 -10.06 6.71
N ARG A 301 17.73 -9.45 6.91
CA ARG A 301 16.49 -9.79 6.19
C ARG A 301 16.37 -8.92 4.95
N LYS A 302 15.79 -9.46 3.88
CA LYS A 302 15.45 -8.67 2.71
C LYS A 302 14.40 -7.62 3.07
N GLY A 303 14.69 -6.37 2.72
CA GLY A 303 13.92 -5.21 3.15
C GLY A 303 14.33 -4.65 4.51
N ASP A 304 15.39 -5.14 5.16
CA ASP A 304 16.03 -4.39 6.25
C ASP A 304 16.59 -3.08 5.68
N PHE A 305 16.36 -1.98 6.39
CA PHE A 305 16.94 -0.69 6.04
C PHE A 305 18.30 -0.54 6.73
N VAL A 306 19.32 -0.25 5.93
CA VAL A 306 20.73 -0.27 6.35
C VAL A 306 21.47 0.96 5.86
N GLU A 307 22.47 1.35 6.63
CA GLU A 307 23.57 2.19 6.17
C GLU A 307 24.66 1.27 5.62
N ALA A 308 25.19 1.57 4.45
CA ALA A 308 26.25 0.77 3.83
C ALA A 308 27.33 1.67 3.23
N THR A 309 28.59 1.23 3.34
CA THR A 309 29.75 1.95 2.81
C THR A 309 30.48 1.12 1.76
N GLN A 310 30.66 1.70 0.56
CA GLN A 310 31.42 1.11 -0.55
C GLN A 310 32.45 2.11 -1.08
N GLY A 311 33.74 1.81 -0.89
CA GLY A 311 34.80 2.78 -1.16
C GLY A 311 34.65 4.00 -0.25
N SER A 312 34.63 5.20 -0.84
CA SER A 312 34.36 6.48 -0.17
C SER A 312 32.87 6.85 -0.06
N LYS A 313 31.96 6.02 -0.59
CA LYS A 313 30.53 6.34 -0.65
C LYS A 313 29.78 5.64 0.47
N THR A 314 29.11 6.42 1.32
CA THR A 314 28.11 5.91 2.28
C THR A 314 26.71 6.21 1.76
N PHE A 315 25.83 5.22 1.81
CA PHE A 315 24.46 5.35 1.33
C PHE A 315 23.50 4.52 2.17
N PHE A 316 22.22 4.92 2.13
CA PHE A 316 21.13 4.29 2.84
C PHE A 316 20.23 3.55 1.87
N GLY A 317 19.82 2.33 2.23
CA GLY A 317 18.94 1.55 1.35
C GLY A 317 18.43 0.27 2.00
N TRP A 318 17.77 -0.54 1.19
CA TRP A 318 17.16 -1.79 1.62
C TRP A 318 18.00 -2.99 1.18
N VAL A 319 18.22 -3.92 2.09
CA VAL A 319 18.88 -5.20 1.77
C VAL A 319 18.05 -5.95 0.72
N SER A 320 18.65 -6.21 -0.44
CA SER A 320 17.98 -6.86 -1.58
C SER A 320 18.47 -8.28 -1.83
N GLY A 321 19.68 -8.62 -1.36
CA GLY A 321 20.26 -9.95 -1.50
C GLY A 321 21.65 -10.05 -0.89
N ASP A 322 22.32 -11.15 -1.19
CA ASP A 322 23.65 -11.46 -0.68
C ASP A 322 24.42 -12.36 -1.64
N THR A 323 25.73 -12.21 -1.62
CA THR A 323 26.70 -13.20 -2.08
C THR A 323 27.33 -13.87 -0.86
N GLU A 324 28.28 -14.76 -1.10
CA GLU A 324 29.04 -15.41 -0.03
C GLU A 324 29.73 -14.41 0.89
N LYS A 325 30.25 -13.29 0.37
CA LYS A 325 31.07 -12.32 1.14
C LYS A 325 30.43 -10.96 1.35
N ALA A 326 29.33 -10.65 0.66
CA ALA A 326 28.77 -9.31 0.64
C ALA A 326 27.24 -9.29 0.65
N VAL A 327 26.68 -8.17 1.11
CA VAL A 327 25.25 -7.87 1.11
C VAL A 327 24.97 -6.85 0.01
N SER A 328 23.96 -7.12 -0.80
CA SER A 328 23.46 -6.19 -1.81
C SER A 328 22.43 -5.26 -1.19
N VAL A 329 22.60 -3.96 -1.42
CA VAL A 329 21.71 -2.91 -0.93
C VAL A 329 21.14 -2.16 -2.14
N SER A 330 19.84 -1.92 -2.11
CA SER A 330 19.08 -1.28 -3.19
C SER A 330 18.33 -0.05 -2.69
N ASP A 331 17.98 0.84 -3.62
CA ASP A 331 17.10 1.96 -3.36
C ASP A 331 15.63 1.50 -3.18
N ALA A 332 14.73 2.46 -2.99
CA ALA A 332 13.30 2.18 -2.85
C ALA A 332 12.65 1.63 -4.13
N ASN A 333 13.26 1.87 -5.30
CA ASN A 333 12.86 1.29 -6.58
C ASN A 333 13.44 -0.10 -6.82
N TRP A 334 14.13 -0.65 -5.81
CA TRP A 334 14.81 -1.93 -5.85
C TRP A 334 15.99 -1.98 -6.85
N LYS A 335 16.45 -0.83 -7.34
CA LYS A 335 17.69 -0.71 -8.12
C LYS A 335 18.86 -0.82 -7.17
N ARG A 336 19.82 -1.70 -7.47
CA ARG A 336 20.99 -1.94 -6.61
C ARG A 336 21.84 -0.67 -6.54
N LEU A 337 22.08 -0.17 -5.33
CA LEU A 337 23.00 0.94 -5.04
C LEU A 337 24.43 0.44 -4.94
N GLY A 338 24.62 -0.70 -4.29
CA GLY A 338 25.94 -1.28 -4.11
C GLY A 338 25.91 -2.68 -3.53
N GLN A 339 27.10 -3.25 -3.41
CA GLN A 339 27.34 -4.55 -2.79
C GLN A 339 28.52 -4.42 -1.84
N CYS A 340 28.25 -4.54 -0.55
CA CYS A 340 29.18 -4.18 0.51
C CYS A 340 29.52 -5.40 1.36
N THR A 341 30.78 -5.50 1.80
CA THR A 341 31.18 -6.50 2.78
C THR A 341 30.36 -6.32 4.06
N VAL A 342 30.02 -7.42 4.72
CA VAL A 342 29.12 -7.44 5.90
C VAL A 342 29.53 -6.44 6.99
N LYS A 343 30.84 -6.31 7.26
CA LYS A 343 31.39 -5.38 8.26
C LYS A 343 31.10 -3.90 7.96
N LYS A 344 30.82 -3.55 6.70
CA LYS A 344 30.52 -2.19 6.24
C LYS A 344 29.02 -1.93 6.09
N VAL A 345 28.18 -2.81 6.64
CA VAL A 345 26.72 -2.69 6.61
C VAL A 345 26.19 -2.62 8.03
N LYS A 346 25.55 -1.51 8.38
CA LYS A 346 24.95 -1.28 9.69
C LYS A 346 23.44 -1.31 9.57
N LEU A 347 22.79 -2.15 10.39
CA LEU A 347 21.34 -2.19 10.47
C LEU A 347 20.80 -0.92 11.12
N ILE A 348 19.83 -0.28 10.47
CA ILE A 348 19.09 0.87 11.03
C ILE A 348 17.70 0.41 11.47
N LEU A 349 16.98 -0.27 10.57
CA LEU A 349 15.61 -0.71 10.84
C LEU A 349 15.38 -2.11 10.28
N ARG A 350 14.79 -2.99 11.10
CA ARG A 350 14.36 -4.31 10.64
C ARG A 350 13.18 -4.21 9.67
N SER A 351 13.19 -5.11 8.69
CA SER A 351 12.18 -5.21 7.65
C SER A 351 10.79 -5.31 8.23
N THR A 352 9.98 -4.31 7.93
CA THR A 352 8.53 -4.36 8.16
C THR A 352 7.82 -5.06 6.99
N SER A 353 8.53 -5.56 5.98
CA SER A 353 7.96 -5.99 4.69
C SER A 353 7.26 -4.87 3.90
N LEU A 354 7.57 -3.62 4.23
CA LEU A 354 7.22 -2.43 3.46
C LEU A 354 8.51 -1.66 3.14
N ILE A 355 8.55 -1.09 1.94
CA ILE A 355 9.52 -0.08 1.54
C ILE A 355 8.74 1.22 1.49
N ILE A 356 9.26 2.20 2.21
CA ILE A 356 8.66 3.52 2.37
C ILE A 356 9.57 4.52 1.69
N THR A 357 8.99 5.37 0.84
CA THR A 357 9.65 6.56 0.34
C THR A 357 8.76 7.74 0.69
N ALA A 358 9.12 8.43 1.76
CA ALA A 358 8.53 9.72 2.05
C ALA A 358 9.03 10.69 0.96
N VAL A 359 8.10 11.18 0.14
CA VAL A 359 8.36 12.30 -0.75
C VAL A 359 8.08 13.57 0.08
N LYS A 360 8.72 14.69 -0.26
CA LYS A 360 8.54 16.00 0.41
C LYS A 360 7.06 16.30 0.70
N THR A 361 6.81 17.18 1.68
CA THR A 361 5.48 17.79 1.88
C THR A 361 4.92 18.25 0.54
N ALA A 362 3.73 17.80 0.20
CA ALA A 362 3.10 18.10 -1.07
C ALA A 362 1.65 18.56 -0.85
N ARG A 363 1.24 19.54 -1.64
CA ARG A 363 -0.18 19.85 -1.83
C ARG A 363 -0.65 19.12 -3.06
N VAL A 364 -1.90 18.66 -3.08
CA VAL A 364 -2.55 18.40 -4.36
C VAL A 364 -2.69 19.75 -5.05
N ALA A 365 -2.06 19.91 -6.21
CA ALA A 365 -2.11 21.17 -6.94
C ALA A 365 -3.56 21.54 -7.31
N SER A 366 -3.94 22.79 -7.06
CA SER A 366 -5.16 23.35 -7.65
C SER A 366 -4.88 23.69 -9.12
N LEU A 367 -5.90 23.58 -9.97
CA LEU A 367 -5.79 23.98 -11.38
C LEU A 367 -5.30 25.43 -11.57
N SER A 368 -5.54 26.30 -10.58
CA SER A 368 -5.10 27.69 -10.57
C SER A 368 -3.62 27.91 -10.23
N ALA A 369 -2.94 26.92 -9.62
CA ALA A 369 -1.53 27.03 -9.24
C ALA A 369 -0.57 26.48 -10.31
N LEU A 370 -1.11 25.99 -11.43
CA LEU A 370 -0.38 25.40 -12.57
C LEU A 370 -0.48 26.25 -13.85
N LYS A 371 -1.22 27.36 -13.80
CA LYS A 371 -1.22 28.43 -14.80
C LYS A 371 -0.45 29.60 -14.23
#